data_AF-A0A2V2RR10-F1
#
_entry.id   AF-A0A2V2RR10-F1
#
_cell.length_a   1.000
_cell.length_b   1.000
_cell.length_c   1.000
_cell.angle_alpha   90.00
_cell.angle_beta   90.00
_cell.angle_gamma   90.00
#
_symmetry.space_group_name_H-M   'P 1'
#
loop_
_entity.id
_entity.type
_entity.pdbx_description
1 polymer ?
#
loop_
_entity_poly.entity_id
_entity_poly.type
_entity_poly.pdbx_seq_one_letter_code
_entity_poly.pdbx_strand_id
1 'polypeptide(L)'
;MGRQFLTSDSSVWPDRYGTGSDGALTISSNTTDATANTTFSGTSGNTTGTAGSGTGFAAGNLILIHQSRNGGSGAGVWELNKISSVGGGTNWTLSYPLQNTYGTTGQVFLLKQYTTVTINGGQTLTGQSWSSGSLKGGILALFATVSITATGNIAINGANASGSGGATGNGYNGGSVPGSGVGFAGEGTSGESVQQNSANGNGGGGANNGTDGGGGGGGNGSAGNAGSGTGGGLAGNTAGAANLTTMVFGGGGGAPTDSSNAGG
;
A
#
# COMPACT_ATOMS: atom_id res chain seq x y z
N MET A 1 6.01 19.26 7.21
CA MET A 1 5.13 18.57 6.23
C MET A 1 6.01 17.75 5.32
N GLY A 2 5.50 16.63 4.79
CA GLY A 2 6.27 15.67 4.01
C GLY A 2 6.87 16.27 2.73
N ARG A 3 7.85 15.58 2.15
CA ARG A 3 8.34 15.86 0.80
C ARG A 3 7.46 15.11 -0.19
N GLN A 4 6.38 15.77 -0.62
CA GLN A 4 5.25 15.18 -1.35
C GLN A 4 4.91 15.94 -2.65
N PHE A 5 5.71 16.94 -3.03
CA PHE A 5 5.50 17.84 -4.18
C PHE A 5 4.32 18.81 -4.03
N LEU A 6 3.84 19.05 -2.81
CA LEU A 6 2.79 20.02 -2.58
C LEU A 6 3.39 21.43 -2.49
N THR A 7 2.61 22.43 -2.91
CA THR A 7 2.99 23.84 -2.72
C THR A 7 3.10 24.22 -1.24
N SER A 8 2.48 23.44 -0.36
CA SER A 8 2.57 23.56 1.10
C SER A 8 3.77 22.83 1.72
N ASP A 9 4.62 22.16 0.94
CA ASP A 9 5.78 21.43 1.48
C ASP A 9 6.76 22.39 2.15
N SER A 10 6.93 22.24 3.46
CA SER A 10 7.87 23.04 4.26
C SER A 10 9.34 22.63 4.05
N SER A 11 9.58 21.47 3.44
CA SER A 11 10.91 20.95 3.10
C SER A 11 11.04 20.89 1.58
N VAL A 12 11.47 22.00 0.98
CA VAL A 12 11.83 22.03 -0.44
C VAL A 12 13.23 21.44 -0.59
N TRP A 13 13.39 20.52 -1.54
CA TRP A 13 14.66 19.84 -1.79
C TRP A 13 15.06 19.85 -3.27
N PRO A 14 16.36 19.91 -3.60
CA PRO A 14 16.81 19.96 -5.00
C PRO A 14 16.43 18.72 -5.82
N ASP A 15 16.36 17.55 -5.19
CA ASP A 15 16.10 16.27 -5.86
C ASP A 15 14.64 16.10 -6.32
N ARG A 16 13.72 17.04 -6.01
CA ARG A 16 12.28 16.90 -6.37
C ARG A 16 11.99 16.81 -7.86
N TYR A 17 12.89 17.28 -8.72
CA TYR A 17 12.61 17.29 -10.15
C TYR A 17 13.10 16.03 -10.86
N GLY A 18 13.82 15.17 -10.14
CA GLY A 18 14.46 14.00 -10.70
C GLY A 18 15.63 14.33 -11.61
N THR A 19 16.46 13.33 -11.85
CA THR A 19 17.65 13.43 -12.70
C THR A 19 17.48 12.78 -14.07
N GLY A 20 16.50 11.88 -14.22
CA GLY A 20 16.38 11.04 -15.42
C GLY A 20 17.50 10.00 -15.55
N SER A 21 18.24 9.72 -14.47
CA SER A 21 19.42 8.84 -14.50
C SER A 21 19.14 7.39 -14.88
N ASP A 22 17.90 6.93 -14.73
CA ASP A 22 17.48 5.56 -15.08
C ASP A 22 17.05 5.43 -16.56
N GLY A 23 17.17 6.51 -17.34
CA GLY A 23 16.86 6.51 -18.77
C GLY A 23 15.37 6.32 -19.07
N ALA A 24 15.04 5.93 -20.31
CA ALA A 24 13.66 5.71 -20.72
C ALA A 24 13.21 4.28 -20.36
N LEU A 25 11.99 4.15 -19.83
CA LEU A 25 11.32 2.86 -19.61
C LEU A 25 10.21 2.66 -20.63
N THR A 26 10.18 1.50 -21.29
CA THR A 26 9.08 1.08 -22.16
C THR A 26 8.56 -0.29 -21.74
N ILE A 27 7.26 -0.38 -21.48
CA ILE A 27 6.56 -1.63 -21.20
C ILE A 27 5.95 -2.14 -22.50
N SER A 28 6.60 -3.12 -23.12
CA SER A 28 6.21 -3.75 -24.39
C SER A 28 5.55 -5.12 -24.23
N SER A 29 5.56 -5.67 -23.02
CA SER A 29 4.88 -6.90 -22.63
C SER A 29 4.32 -6.74 -21.21
N ASN A 30 3.26 -7.49 -20.88
CA ASN A 30 2.78 -7.60 -19.51
C ASN A 30 3.93 -7.93 -18.55
N THR A 31 4.09 -7.13 -17.50
CA THR A 31 5.18 -7.31 -16.54
C THR A 31 4.78 -6.81 -15.17
N THR A 32 5.40 -7.39 -14.14
CA THR A 32 5.34 -6.89 -12.78
C THR A 32 6.58 -6.05 -12.50
N ASP A 33 6.39 -4.88 -11.90
CA ASP A 33 7.52 -4.06 -11.43
C ASP A 33 8.31 -4.83 -10.36
N ALA A 34 9.61 -4.91 -10.58
CA ALA A 34 10.56 -5.62 -9.71
C ALA A 34 11.48 -4.65 -8.98
N THR A 35 11.05 -3.40 -8.81
CA THR A 35 11.85 -2.38 -8.13
C THR A 35 12.02 -2.75 -6.66
N ALA A 36 13.22 -2.50 -6.12
CA ALA A 36 13.58 -2.93 -4.78
C ALA A 36 12.67 -2.30 -3.72
N ASN A 37 12.21 -3.12 -2.78
CA ASN A 37 11.43 -2.69 -1.64
C ASN A 37 11.77 -3.48 -0.38
N THR A 38 11.60 -2.84 0.78
CA THR A 38 11.85 -3.45 2.08
C THR A 38 11.02 -2.75 3.15
N THR A 39 10.88 -3.38 4.32
CA THR A 39 10.36 -2.69 5.51
C THR A 39 11.31 -1.58 5.94
N PHE A 40 10.77 -0.55 6.59
CA PHE A 40 11.51 0.60 7.07
C PHE A 40 10.89 1.17 8.35
N SER A 41 11.72 1.50 9.33
CA SER A 41 11.32 2.25 10.52
C SER A 41 12.25 3.43 10.78
N GLY A 42 11.72 4.49 11.39
CA GLY A 42 12.48 5.69 11.68
C GLY A 42 11.62 6.74 12.39
N THR A 43 12.28 7.67 13.08
CA THR A 43 11.60 8.70 13.88
C THR A 43 11.68 10.05 13.18
N SER A 44 10.57 10.80 13.17
CA SER A 44 10.53 12.16 12.65
C SER A 44 11.65 13.03 13.28
N GLY A 45 12.25 13.90 12.47
CA GLY A 45 13.38 14.74 12.85
C GLY A 45 14.76 14.08 12.70
N ASN A 46 14.84 12.74 12.61
CA ASN A 46 16.12 12.05 12.43
C ASN A 46 16.49 11.89 10.96
N THR A 47 17.78 11.80 10.68
CA THR A 47 18.34 11.43 9.37
C THR A 47 18.73 9.95 9.31
N THR A 48 18.31 9.15 10.27
CA THR A 48 18.63 7.72 10.34
C THR A 48 17.36 6.89 10.44
N GLY A 49 17.44 5.66 9.94
CA GLY A 49 16.36 4.68 10.04
C GLY A 49 16.88 3.26 9.82
N THR A 50 16.02 2.28 10.10
CA THR A 50 16.33 0.86 9.99
C THR A 50 15.52 0.26 8.84
N ALA A 51 16.20 -0.23 7.81
CA ALA A 51 15.62 -1.00 6.74
C ALA A 51 15.69 -2.51 7.03
N GLY A 52 14.71 -3.27 6.56
CA GLY A 52 14.73 -4.73 6.63
C GLY A 52 15.86 -5.38 5.81
N SER A 53 16.30 -4.74 4.73
CA SER A 53 17.43 -5.16 3.89
C SER A 53 18.00 -3.98 3.10
N GLY A 54 19.29 -4.03 2.80
CA GLY A 54 19.96 -3.09 1.89
C GLY A 54 20.01 -3.55 0.43
N THR A 55 19.54 -4.77 0.14
CA THR A 55 19.62 -5.36 -1.20
C THR A 55 18.83 -4.55 -2.21
N GLY A 56 19.47 -4.16 -3.31
CA GLY A 56 18.86 -3.35 -4.36
C GLY A 56 18.83 -1.85 -4.07
N PHE A 57 19.43 -1.40 -2.97
CA PHE A 57 19.56 0.00 -2.59
C PHE A 57 21.03 0.41 -2.50
N ALA A 58 21.31 1.68 -2.79
CA ALA A 58 22.63 2.28 -2.73
C ALA A 58 22.56 3.75 -2.32
N ALA A 59 23.69 4.30 -1.90
CA ALA A 59 23.84 5.74 -1.71
C ALA A 59 23.48 6.49 -3.01
N GLY A 60 22.80 7.62 -2.86
CA GLY A 60 22.29 8.44 -3.95
C GLY A 60 20.90 8.03 -4.48
N ASN A 61 20.38 6.85 -4.10
CA ASN A 61 19.04 6.44 -4.52
C ASN A 61 17.96 7.34 -3.92
N LEU A 62 17.01 7.76 -4.76
CA LEU A 62 15.75 8.36 -4.34
C LEU A 62 14.81 7.24 -3.87
N ILE A 63 14.11 7.48 -2.78
CA ILE A 63 13.21 6.50 -2.17
C ILE A 63 11.86 7.11 -1.81
N LEU A 64 10.81 6.30 -1.88
CA LEU A 64 9.51 6.58 -1.30
C LEU A 64 9.34 5.78 -0.01
N ILE A 65 9.07 6.47 1.09
CA ILE A 65 8.82 5.87 2.41
C ILE A 65 7.33 6.00 2.69
N HIS A 66 6.69 4.91 3.12
CA HIS A 66 5.25 4.85 3.32
C HIS A 66 4.87 4.04 4.56
N GLN A 67 4.07 4.63 5.45
CA GLN A 67 3.50 3.93 6.58
C GLN A 67 2.25 3.15 6.13
N SER A 68 2.41 1.86 5.83
CA SER A 68 1.35 1.12 5.13
C SER A 68 0.22 0.67 6.03
N ARG A 69 0.46 0.52 7.33
CA ARG A 69 -0.54 0.29 8.40
C ARG A 69 -0.05 0.95 9.66
N ASN A 70 -0.90 1.27 10.63
CA ASN A 70 -0.38 1.74 11.92
C ASN A 70 -1.40 1.71 13.08
N GLY A 71 -2.32 0.74 13.12
CA GLY A 71 -3.37 0.77 14.14
C GLY A 71 -4.34 1.95 13.95
N GLY A 72 -4.48 2.45 12.72
CA GLY A 72 -5.31 3.59 12.35
C GLY A 72 -4.51 4.89 12.24
N SER A 73 -3.97 5.42 13.34
CA SER A 73 -3.32 6.74 13.36
C SER A 73 -1.98 6.75 12.61
N GLY A 74 -1.78 7.67 11.67
CA GLY A 74 -0.54 7.78 10.90
C GLY A 74 -0.39 6.74 9.79
N ALA A 75 -1.35 5.84 9.58
CA ALA A 75 -1.38 5.03 8.37
C ALA A 75 -1.57 5.93 7.14
N GLY A 76 -0.81 5.63 6.09
CA GLY A 76 -0.82 6.34 4.82
C GLY A 76 -0.01 7.62 4.77
N VAL A 77 0.68 8.00 5.86
CA VAL A 77 1.70 9.06 5.75
C VAL A 77 2.86 8.55 4.91
N TRP A 78 3.40 9.44 4.09
CA TRP A 78 4.47 9.11 3.18
C TRP A 78 5.37 10.32 2.94
N GLU A 79 6.60 10.07 2.52
CA GLU A 79 7.49 11.11 2.04
C GLU A 79 8.51 10.51 1.09
N LEU A 80 9.09 11.38 0.25
CA LEU A 80 10.30 11.03 -0.45
C LEU A 80 11.54 11.36 0.40
N ASN A 81 12.57 10.53 0.28
CA ASN A 81 13.89 10.81 0.84
C ASN A 81 15.00 10.35 -0.12
N LYS A 82 16.26 10.64 0.19
CA LYS A 82 17.42 10.15 -0.54
C LYS A 82 18.35 9.41 0.40
N ILE A 83 18.86 8.27 -0.02
CA ILE A 83 19.82 7.49 0.76
C ILE A 83 21.18 8.17 0.67
N SER A 84 21.76 8.52 1.81
CA SER A 84 23.15 8.98 1.91
C SER A 84 24.09 7.78 2.08
N SER A 85 23.68 6.77 2.86
CA SER A 85 24.40 5.51 3.05
C SER A 85 23.44 4.39 3.44
N VAL A 86 23.67 3.18 2.92
CA VAL A 86 22.98 1.96 3.38
C VAL A 86 23.66 1.30 4.59
N GLY A 87 24.79 1.86 5.04
CA GLY A 87 25.58 1.35 6.17
C GLY A 87 25.93 -0.14 6.01
N GLY A 88 25.72 -0.91 7.07
CA GLY A 88 25.84 -2.38 7.09
C GLY A 88 24.68 -3.13 6.43
N GLY A 89 23.90 -2.47 5.57
CA GLY A 89 22.74 -3.02 4.87
C GLY A 89 21.41 -2.59 5.48
N THR A 90 21.28 -2.61 6.81
CA THR A 90 20.01 -2.29 7.50
C THR A 90 20.01 -0.92 8.19
N ASN A 91 21.17 -0.38 8.56
CA ASN A 91 21.28 0.91 9.24
C ASN A 91 21.51 2.01 8.21
N TRP A 92 20.43 2.69 7.80
CA TRP A 92 20.48 3.68 6.74
C TRP A 92 20.65 5.09 7.30
N THR A 93 21.42 5.89 6.57
CA THR A 93 21.48 7.34 6.73
C THR A 93 20.84 7.99 5.52
N LEU A 94 19.94 8.94 5.76
CA LEU A 94 19.19 9.70 4.77
C LEU A 94 19.78 11.10 4.62
N SER A 95 19.65 11.67 3.42
CA SER A 95 20.14 13.03 3.14
C SER A 95 19.31 14.11 3.83
N TYR A 96 18.05 13.81 4.18
CA TYR A 96 17.14 14.78 4.78
C TYR A 96 16.44 14.20 6.01
N PRO A 97 16.15 15.01 7.05
CA PRO A 97 15.41 14.55 8.22
C PRO A 97 14.02 14.02 7.83
N LEU A 98 13.63 12.87 8.40
CA LEU A 98 12.29 12.31 8.25
C LEU A 98 11.25 13.32 8.73
N GLN A 99 10.18 13.48 7.95
CA GLN A 99 9.07 14.35 8.31
C GLN A 99 8.01 13.59 9.12
N ASN A 100 7.90 12.28 8.88
CA ASN A 100 7.00 11.39 9.64
C ASN A 100 7.78 10.36 10.45
N THR A 101 7.10 9.77 11.44
CA THR A 101 7.59 8.59 12.15
C THR A 101 7.02 7.35 11.47
N TYR A 102 7.88 6.38 11.16
CA TYR A 102 7.54 5.11 10.54
C TYR A 102 7.79 3.96 11.51
N GLY A 103 6.76 3.14 11.72
CA GLY A 103 6.77 2.00 12.63
C GLY A 103 7.17 0.69 11.96
N THR A 104 6.84 -0.44 12.59
CA THR A 104 7.16 -1.80 12.09
C THR A 104 6.47 -2.17 10.78
N THR A 105 5.42 -1.45 10.41
CA THR A 105 4.63 -1.59 9.19
C THR A 105 4.92 -0.48 8.17
N GLY A 106 5.99 0.28 8.38
CA GLY A 106 6.57 1.16 7.38
C GLY A 106 7.32 0.35 6.32
N GLN A 107 7.28 0.83 5.08
CA GLN A 107 8.06 0.27 3.98
C GLN A 107 8.67 1.37 3.14
N VAL A 108 9.74 1.01 2.44
CA VAL A 108 10.49 1.88 1.55
C VAL A 108 10.63 1.22 0.19
N PHE A 109 10.49 2.03 -0.86
CA PHE A 109 10.63 1.63 -2.25
C PHE A 109 11.72 2.46 -2.90
N LEU A 110 12.55 1.81 -3.71
CA LEU A 110 13.42 2.52 -4.63
C LEU A 110 12.54 3.28 -5.62
N LEU A 111 12.78 4.57 -5.77
CA LEU A 111 12.10 5.40 -6.76
C LEU A 111 13.06 5.69 -7.90
N LYS A 112 13.00 4.86 -8.94
CA LYS A 112 13.78 5.07 -10.17
C LYS A 112 13.40 6.39 -10.81
N GLN A 113 14.41 7.07 -11.35
CA GLN A 113 14.32 8.39 -11.96
C GLN A 113 14.43 8.25 -13.47
N TYR A 114 13.32 7.98 -14.14
CA TYR A 114 13.30 7.81 -15.59
C TYR A 114 13.33 9.17 -16.32
N THR A 115 13.74 9.18 -17.58
CA THR A 115 13.49 10.33 -18.47
C THR A 115 12.04 10.31 -18.93
N THR A 116 11.61 9.17 -19.50
CA THR A 116 10.23 8.90 -19.92
C THR A 116 9.79 7.52 -19.47
N VAL A 117 8.50 7.36 -19.20
CA VAL A 117 7.86 6.06 -19.01
C VAL A 117 6.75 5.90 -20.04
N THR A 118 6.78 4.81 -20.81
CA THR A 118 5.73 4.46 -21.77
C THR A 118 5.17 3.08 -21.47
N ILE A 119 3.84 2.99 -21.29
CA ILE A 119 3.12 1.73 -21.20
C ILE A 119 2.32 1.56 -22.49
N ASN A 120 2.77 0.62 -23.34
CA ASN A 120 2.18 0.43 -24.66
C ASN A 120 0.73 -0.08 -24.56
N GLY A 121 -0.06 0.21 -25.60
CA GLY A 121 -1.42 -0.30 -25.71
C GLY A 121 -1.48 -1.83 -25.63
N GLY A 122 -2.50 -2.35 -24.95
CA GLY A 122 -2.69 -3.78 -24.73
C GLY A 122 -1.74 -4.41 -23.70
N GLN A 123 -0.84 -3.63 -23.08
CA GLN A 123 0.05 -4.11 -22.02
C GLN A 123 -0.43 -3.67 -20.64
N THR A 124 -0.08 -4.44 -19.62
CA THR A 124 -0.34 -4.14 -18.22
C THR A 124 0.97 -4.10 -17.45
N LEU A 125 1.24 -2.98 -16.78
CA LEU A 125 2.25 -2.86 -15.74
C LEU A 125 1.60 -3.13 -14.38
N THR A 126 2.02 -4.21 -13.73
CA THR A 126 1.49 -4.61 -12.43
C THR A 126 2.45 -4.23 -11.31
N GLY A 127 1.96 -3.70 -10.20
CA GLY A 127 2.74 -3.54 -8.97
C GLY A 127 2.86 -4.86 -8.20
N GLN A 128 3.87 -4.98 -7.33
CA GLN A 128 3.90 -6.11 -6.41
C GLN A 128 2.68 -6.06 -5.47
N SER A 129 1.99 -7.18 -5.30
CA SER A 129 0.84 -7.24 -4.39
C SER A 129 1.25 -6.99 -2.94
N TRP A 130 0.37 -6.33 -2.20
CA TRP A 130 0.54 -6.21 -0.76
C TRP A 130 0.52 -7.59 -0.10
N SER A 131 1.47 -7.85 0.79
CA SER A 131 1.58 -9.10 1.56
C SER A 131 1.68 -8.79 3.04
N SER A 132 0.73 -9.30 3.83
CA SER A 132 0.70 -9.11 5.29
C SER A 132 1.86 -9.80 5.98
N GLY A 133 2.29 -10.97 5.48
CA GLY A 133 3.42 -11.71 6.05
C GLY A 133 4.78 -11.04 5.87
N SER A 134 4.98 -10.30 4.76
CA SER A 134 6.25 -9.59 4.49
C SER A 134 6.19 -8.08 4.72
N LEU A 135 4.99 -7.56 5.04
CA LEU A 135 4.68 -6.15 5.29
C LEU A 135 5.14 -5.20 4.16
N LYS A 136 5.17 -5.72 2.92
CA LYS A 136 5.60 -4.96 1.75
C LYS A 136 4.76 -5.21 0.51
N GLY A 137 4.88 -4.33 -0.48
CA GLY A 137 4.10 -4.32 -1.72
C GLY A 137 2.92 -3.36 -1.65
N GLY A 138 1.99 -3.46 -2.60
CA GLY A 138 0.79 -2.61 -2.69
C GLY A 138 1.05 -1.19 -3.21
N ILE A 139 2.29 -0.89 -3.63
CA ILE A 139 2.68 0.41 -4.19
C ILE A 139 3.44 0.17 -5.49
N LEU A 140 3.06 0.93 -6.52
CA LEU A 140 3.82 1.14 -7.75
C LEU A 140 4.06 2.64 -7.86
N ALA A 141 5.31 3.06 -7.97
CA ALA A 141 5.68 4.46 -8.07
C ALA A 141 6.46 4.69 -9.37
N LEU A 142 5.98 5.61 -10.19
CA LEU A 142 6.62 6.03 -11.43
C LEU A 142 7.06 7.49 -11.28
N PHE A 143 8.32 7.77 -11.59
CA PHE A 143 8.88 9.11 -11.51
C PHE A 143 9.73 9.37 -12.75
N ALA A 144 9.35 10.40 -13.51
CA ALA A 144 9.98 10.72 -14.77
C ALA A 144 10.13 12.23 -14.95
N THR A 145 11.24 12.66 -15.55
CA THR A 145 11.55 14.09 -15.73
C THR A 145 10.84 14.72 -16.92
N VAL A 146 10.49 13.92 -17.95
CA VAL A 146 9.86 14.42 -19.19
C VAL A 146 8.38 14.03 -19.24
N SER A 147 8.06 12.74 -19.18
CA SER A 147 6.66 12.29 -19.27
C SER A 147 6.43 10.87 -18.77
N ILE A 148 5.19 10.59 -18.37
CA ILE A 148 4.66 9.26 -18.13
C ILE A 148 3.43 9.13 -19.03
N THR A 149 3.48 8.21 -20.01
CA THR A 149 2.39 7.94 -20.95
C THR A 149 1.90 6.51 -20.75
N ALA A 150 0.64 6.34 -20.39
CA ALA A 150 0.01 5.03 -20.23
C ALA A 150 -1.12 4.87 -21.24
N THR A 151 -0.84 4.21 -22.36
CA THR A 151 -1.86 3.76 -23.33
C THR A 151 -2.40 2.37 -22.95
N GLY A 152 -1.58 1.58 -22.25
CA GLY A 152 -1.99 0.34 -21.59
C GLY A 152 -2.55 0.56 -20.19
N ASN A 153 -2.54 -0.49 -19.38
CA ASN A 153 -3.09 -0.51 -18.02
C ASN A 153 -2.00 -0.43 -16.95
N ILE A 154 -2.35 0.16 -15.81
CA ILE A 154 -1.61 0.04 -14.55
C ILE A 154 -2.52 -0.71 -13.57
N ALA A 155 -2.00 -1.75 -12.93
CA ALA A 155 -2.77 -2.57 -11.98
C ALA A 155 -2.00 -2.77 -10.68
N ILE A 156 -2.67 -2.60 -9.55
CA ILE A 156 -2.16 -2.95 -8.22
C ILE A 156 -3.30 -3.62 -7.46
N ASN A 157 -3.06 -4.80 -6.94
CA ASN A 157 -4.01 -5.55 -6.13
C ASN A 157 -3.34 -5.98 -4.83
N GLY A 158 -4.05 -5.95 -3.71
CA GLY A 158 -3.67 -6.73 -2.52
C GLY A 158 -3.95 -8.22 -2.75
N ALA A 159 -3.55 -9.05 -1.79
CA ALA A 159 -3.82 -10.48 -1.88
C ALA A 159 -5.30 -10.76 -1.56
N ASN A 160 -5.95 -11.59 -2.38
CA ASN A 160 -7.22 -12.18 -1.97
C ASN A 160 -7.01 -13.06 -0.73
N ALA A 161 -8.06 -13.25 0.08
CA ALA A 161 -7.93 -14.13 1.22
C ALA A 161 -7.66 -15.58 0.79
N SER A 162 -6.98 -16.35 1.65
CA SER A 162 -6.73 -17.77 1.41
C SER A 162 -7.99 -18.62 1.68
N GLY A 163 -8.26 -19.59 0.80
CA GLY A 163 -9.36 -20.56 0.92
C GLY A 163 -10.54 -20.34 -0.04
N SER A 164 -11.39 -21.36 -0.21
CA SER A 164 -12.63 -21.25 -0.98
C SER A 164 -13.60 -20.32 -0.25
N GLY A 165 -13.98 -19.19 -0.87
CA GLY A 165 -14.88 -18.20 -0.27
C GLY A 165 -14.22 -16.94 0.29
N GLY A 166 -12.90 -16.78 0.12
CA GLY A 166 -12.17 -15.61 0.58
C GLY A 166 -12.59 -14.31 -0.10
N ALA A 167 -12.56 -13.20 0.63
CA ALA A 167 -12.88 -11.88 0.10
C ALA A 167 -11.77 -11.30 -0.79
N THR A 168 -12.13 -10.36 -1.66
CA THR A 168 -11.18 -9.67 -2.53
C THR A 168 -10.35 -8.65 -1.77
N GLY A 169 -9.06 -8.64 -2.04
CA GLY A 169 -8.12 -7.71 -1.43
C GLY A 169 -7.75 -6.55 -2.33
N ASN A 170 -8.70 -5.85 -2.98
CA ASN A 170 -8.42 -4.72 -3.90
C ASN A 170 -7.82 -3.50 -3.16
N GLY A 171 -6.65 -3.67 -2.54
CA GLY A 171 -5.97 -2.78 -1.61
C GLY A 171 -5.14 -3.56 -0.58
N TYR A 172 -5.63 -3.62 0.66
CA TYR A 172 -5.15 -4.60 1.64
C TYR A 172 -5.80 -5.98 1.44
N ASN A 173 -5.32 -7.03 2.13
CA ASN A 173 -5.86 -8.37 1.91
C ASN A 173 -7.33 -8.48 2.36
N GLY A 174 -8.10 -9.29 1.64
CA GLY A 174 -9.45 -9.66 2.07
C GLY A 174 -9.45 -10.56 3.31
N GLY A 175 -10.59 -10.63 3.98
CA GLY A 175 -10.83 -11.55 5.09
C GLY A 175 -11.03 -13.00 4.64
N SER A 176 -10.52 -13.94 5.43
CA SER A 176 -10.67 -15.38 5.21
C SER A 176 -11.91 -15.97 5.90
N VAL A 177 -12.36 -17.12 5.40
CA VAL A 177 -13.45 -17.90 5.99
C VAL A 177 -12.85 -19.01 6.88
N PRO A 178 -12.99 -18.95 8.22
CA PRO A 178 -12.65 -20.08 9.07
C PRO A 178 -13.78 -21.13 8.99
N GLY A 179 -13.42 -22.42 9.04
CA GLY A 179 -14.37 -23.54 8.84
C GLY A 179 -15.56 -23.66 9.81
N SER A 180 -15.70 -22.79 10.81
CA SER A 180 -16.92 -22.63 11.60
C SER A 180 -16.85 -21.33 12.41
N GLY A 181 -17.82 -20.44 12.29
CA GLY A 181 -17.97 -19.37 13.26
C GLY A 181 -18.25 -18.01 12.67
N VAL A 182 -17.26 -17.21 12.30
CA VAL A 182 -17.47 -15.81 11.90
C VAL A 182 -16.49 -15.52 10.79
N GLY A 183 -16.93 -14.85 9.73
CA GLY A 183 -16.03 -14.39 8.67
C GLY A 183 -14.99 -13.42 9.25
N PHE A 184 -13.79 -13.41 8.69
CA PHE A 184 -12.80 -12.42 9.12
C PHE A 184 -13.08 -11.07 8.47
N ALA A 185 -12.85 -9.99 9.19
CA ALA A 185 -12.79 -8.67 8.58
C ALA A 185 -11.60 -8.59 7.62
N GLY A 186 -11.78 -7.87 6.53
CA GLY A 186 -10.69 -7.50 5.64
C GLY A 186 -9.64 -6.69 6.39
N GLU A 187 -8.42 -6.72 5.87
CA GLU A 187 -7.35 -5.91 6.42
C GLU A 187 -7.59 -4.41 6.13
N GLY A 188 -7.02 -3.55 6.97
CA GLY A 188 -7.20 -2.12 6.85
C GLY A 188 -6.08 -1.31 7.49
N THR A 189 -6.26 0.00 7.53
CA THR A 189 -5.36 0.94 8.22
C THR A 189 -5.19 0.61 9.71
N SER A 190 -6.23 0.01 10.31
CA SER A 190 -6.27 -0.44 11.71
C SER A 190 -5.45 -1.70 11.98
N GLY A 191 -5.11 -2.50 10.98
CA GLY A 191 -4.27 -3.67 11.18
C GLY A 191 -4.58 -4.86 10.29
N GLU A 192 -4.06 -6.01 10.72
CA GLU A 192 -4.24 -7.31 10.08
C GLU A 192 -5.69 -7.80 10.19
N SER A 193 -6.00 -8.83 9.40
CA SER A 193 -7.33 -9.44 9.33
C SER A 193 -7.63 -10.15 10.65
N VAL A 194 -8.82 -9.92 11.18
CA VAL A 194 -9.27 -10.45 12.48
C VAL A 194 -10.68 -10.98 12.36
N GLN A 195 -11.01 -12.00 13.15
CA GLN A 195 -12.35 -12.56 13.20
C GLN A 195 -13.32 -11.61 13.90
N GLN A 196 -14.14 -10.88 13.14
CA GLN A 196 -15.12 -9.95 13.69
C GLN A 196 -16.12 -9.49 12.62
N ASN A 197 -17.30 -9.04 13.07
CA ASN A 197 -18.32 -8.44 12.21
C ASN A 197 -18.14 -6.93 12.00
N SER A 198 -17.42 -6.27 12.91
CA SER A 198 -17.08 -4.86 12.78
C SER A 198 -16.04 -4.61 11.70
N ALA A 199 -16.08 -3.43 11.10
CA ALA A 199 -15.03 -2.96 10.20
C ALA A 199 -13.68 -2.88 10.91
N ASN A 200 -12.60 -3.16 10.18
CA ASN A 200 -11.22 -3.06 10.63
C ASN A 200 -10.57 -1.78 10.08
N GLY A 201 -11.00 -0.63 10.61
CA GLY A 201 -10.65 0.66 10.01
C GLY A 201 -11.39 0.82 8.68
N ASN A 202 -10.64 0.86 7.57
CA ASN A 202 -11.23 0.85 6.23
C ASN A 202 -11.46 -0.55 5.66
N GLY A 203 -11.00 -1.62 6.32
CA GLY A 203 -11.35 -2.99 5.94
C GLY A 203 -12.79 -3.33 6.32
N GLY A 204 -13.52 -4.02 5.44
CA GLY A 204 -14.91 -4.44 5.70
C GLY A 204 -14.99 -5.56 6.74
N GLY A 205 -16.05 -5.59 7.54
CA GLY A 205 -16.28 -6.62 8.56
C GLY A 205 -16.68 -7.96 7.97
N GLY A 206 -16.42 -9.06 8.66
CA GLY A 206 -16.87 -10.39 8.25
C GLY A 206 -18.32 -10.70 8.65
N ALA A 207 -18.90 -11.76 8.12
CA ALA A 207 -20.27 -12.16 8.45
C ALA A 207 -20.38 -12.87 9.82
N ASN A 208 -21.56 -12.78 10.46
CA ASN A 208 -21.86 -13.37 11.77
C ASN A 208 -22.15 -14.88 11.73
N ASN A 209 -21.89 -15.57 12.83
CA ASN A 209 -22.09 -17.02 12.94
C ASN A 209 -23.51 -17.51 12.69
N GLY A 210 -23.60 -18.62 11.97
CA GLY A 210 -24.86 -19.33 11.72
C GLY A 210 -25.83 -18.55 10.83
N THR A 211 -25.33 -17.62 10.02
CA THR A 211 -26.14 -16.83 9.09
C THR A 211 -25.59 -16.94 7.67
N ASP A 212 -26.41 -16.65 6.67
CA ASP A 212 -26.02 -16.61 5.25
C ASP A 212 -25.45 -15.24 4.84
N GLY A 213 -24.94 -14.47 5.81
CA GLY A 213 -24.45 -13.11 5.61
C GLY A 213 -23.22 -13.05 4.70
N GLY A 214 -23.19 -12.06 3.80
CA GLY A 214 -21.99 -11.68 3.07
C GLY A 214 -21.06 -10.82 3.93
N GLY A 215 -19.78 -10.76 3.58
CA GLY A 215 -18.85 -9.82 4.21
C GLY A 215 -19.05 -8.39 3.70
N GLY A 216 -18.66 -7.40 4.50
CA GLY A 216 -18.69 -5.98 4.12
C GLY A 216 -17.57 -5.61 3.15
N GLY A 217 -17.81 -4.65 2.27
CA GLY A 217 -16.81 -4.09 1.37
C GLY A 217 -15.82 -3.16 2.08
N GLY A 218 -14.61 -3.06 1.54
CA GLY A 218 -13.58 -2.13 2.02
C GLY A 218 -13.82 -0.69 1.53
N GLY A 219 -13.30 0.30 2.26
CA GLY A 219 -13.42 1.72 1.93
C GLY A 219 -12.16 2.33 1.30
N ASN A 220 -12.36 3.21 0.30
CA ASN A 220 -11.34 4.08 -0.30
C ASN A 220 -12.03 5.30 -0.94
N GLY A 221 -11.76 6.52 -0.45
CA GLY A 221 -12.43 7.75 -0.91
C GLY A 221 -13.90 7.87 -0.48
N SER A 222 -14.60 6.73 -0.36
CA SER A 222 -15.89 6.55 0.30
C SER A 222 -15.84 5.36 1.25
N ALA A 223 -16.86 5.22 2.10
CA ALA A 223 -17.08 3.99 2.85
C ALA A 223 -17.41 2.84 1.87
N GLY A 224 -17.12 1.61 2.30
CA GLY A 224 -17.57 0.41 1.60
C GLY A 224 -19.08 0.18 1.77
N ASN A 225 -19.56 -0.96 1.27
CA ASN A 225 -20.94 -1.40 1.49
C ASN A 225 -21.02 -2.42 2.62
N ALA A 226 -22.12 -2.44 3.36
CA ALA A 226 -22.38 -3.55 4.28
C ALA A 226 -22.66 -4.83 3.49
N GLY A 227 -22.28 -5.98 4.06
CA GLY A 227 -22.59 -7.28 3.49
C GLY A 227 -24.09 -7.54 3.48
N SER A 228 -24.56 -8.23 2.45
CA SER A 228 -25.98 -8.61 2.31
C SER A 228 -26.38 -9.74 3.25
N GLY A 229 -27.69 -9.93 3.45
CA GLY A 229 -28.24 -11.04 4.23
C GLY A 229 -28.27 -10.79 5.73
N THR A 230 -28.92 -11.69 6.46
CA THR A 230 -28.93 -11.65 7.93
C THR A 230 -27.50 -11.86 8.43
N GLY A 231 -27.04 -11.01 9.34
CA GLY A 231 -25.70 -11.15 9.90
C GLY A 231 -24.54 -10.71 8.98
N GLY A 232 -24.82 -9.95 7.91
CA GLY A 232 -23.79 -9.41 7.03
C GLY A 232 -22.75 -8.52 7.75
N GLY A 233 -21.54 -8.48 7.20
CA GLY A 233 -20.43 -7.67 7.71
C GLY A 233 -20.65 -6.16 7.60
N LEU A 234 -20.15 -5.38 8.56
CA LEU A 234 -20.23 -3.92 8.48
C LEU A 234 -19.30 -3.35 7.39
N ALA A 235 -19.71 -2.25 6.77
CA ALA A 235 -18.91 -1.53 5.78
C ALA A 235 -17.60 -0.99 6.36
N GLY A 236 -16.51 -1.09 5.60
CA GLY A 236 -15.25 -0.40 5.90
C GLY A 236 -15.41 1.13 5.87
N ASN A 237 -14.74 1.84 6.78
CA ASN A 237 -14.77 3.31 6.82
C ASN A 237 -14.08 3.93 5.59
N THR A 238 -14.45 5.17 5.25
CA THR A 238 -13.72 5.99 4.29
C THR A 238 -12.27 6.15 4.72
N ALA A 239 -11.33 5.98 3.78
CA ALA A 239 -9.92 6.29 4.00
C ALA A 239 -9.28 6.95 2.78
N GLY A 240 -8.12 7.58 3.00
CA GLY A 240 -7.42 8.41 2.03
C GLY A 240 -7.87 9.87 2.06
N ALA A 241 -7.07 10.74 1.45
CA ALA A 241 -7.39 12.15 1.30
C ALA A 241 -7.30 12.56 -0.18
N ALA A 242 -8.26 13.35 -0.66
CA ALA A 242 -8.31 13.77 -2.06
C ALA A 242 -7.10 14.64 -2.48
N ASN A 243 -6.45 15.30 -1.51
CA ASN A 243 -5.23 16.07 -1.72
C ASN A 243 -3.93 15.21 -1.64
N LEU A 244 -4.07 13.89 -1.49
CA LEU A 244 -2.97 12.91 -1.47
C LEU A 244 -1.91 13.13 -0.38
N THR A 245 -2.19 13.96 0.63
CA THR A 245 -1.30 14.10 1.80
C THR A 245 -1.19 12.81 2.60
N THR A 246 -2.22 11.96 2.50
CA THR A 246 -2.21 10.56 2.93
C THR A 246 -2.59 9.65 1.76
N MET A 247 -1.84 8.56 1.58
CA MET A 247 -2.13 7.52 0.59
C MET A 247 -2.46 6.22 1.34
N VAL A 248 -3.59 5.60 1.05
CA VAL A 248 -3.95 4.28 1.62
C VAL A 248 -4.29 3.35 0.47
N PHE A 249 -4.11 2.05 0.67
CA PHE A 249 -4.31 1.07 -0.41
C PHE A 249 -5.79 0.82 -0.74
N GLY A 250 -6.71 1.36 0.08
CA GLY A 250 -8.10 0.91 0.15
C GLY A 250 -8.24 -0.28 1.10
N GLY A 251 -9.47 -0.53 1.56
CA GLY A 251 -9.74 -1.61 2.50
C GLY A 251 -9.87 -2.97 1.82
N GLY A 252 -9.45 -4.04 2.49
CA GLY A 252 -9.84 -5.38 2.08
C GLY A 252 -11.33 -5.64 2.38
N GLY A 253 -12.00 -6.43 1.55
CA GLY A 253 -13.35 -6.91 1.84
C GLY A 253 -13.36 -7.90 3.01
N GLY A 254 -14.45 -7.96 3.76
CA GLY A 254 -14.67 -8.96 4.79
C GLY A 254 -15.17 -10.29 4.22
N ALA A 255 -14.92 -11.36 4.95
CA ALA A 255 -15.30 -12.71 4.53
C ALA A 255 -16.78 -13.02 4.85
N PRO A 256 -17.44 -13.84 4.02
CA PRO A 256 -18.71 -14.46 4.37
C PRO A 256 -18.55 -15.57 5.42
N THR A 257 -19.66 -16.17 5.81
CA THR A 257 -19.72 -17.39 6.65
C THR A 257 -19.58 -18.68 5.84
N ASP A 258 -19.98 -18.65 4.57
CA ASP A 258 -19.84 -19.74 3.60
C ASP A 258 -19.27 -19.23 2.26
N SER A 259 -18.74 -20.13 1.44
CA SER A 259 -18.04 -19.74 0.21
C SER A 259 -18.91 -19.12 -0.89
N SER A 260 -20.22 -18.95 -0.66
CA SER A 260 -21.20 -18.52 -1.67
C SER A 260 -21.34 -17.00 -1.76
N ASN A 261 -20.95 -16.24 -0.73
CA ASN A 261 -21.32 -14.83 -0.56
C ASN A 261 -20.14 -13.88 -0.32
N ALA A 262 -19.01 -14.07 -1.01
CA ALA A 262 -17.84 -13.21 -0.84
C ALA A 262 -18.14 -11.74 -1.24
N GLY A 263 -17.98 -10.81 -0.30
CA GLY A 263 -18.17 -9.37 -0.51
C GLY A 263 -16.91 -8.70 -1.08
N GLY A 264 -17.12 -7.70 -1.93
CA GLY A 264 -16.10 -6.82 -2.52
C GLY A 264 -16.38 -5.36 -2.20
#